data_AF-A0A2I5TQQ5-F1
#
_entry.id   AF-A0A2I5TQQ5-F1
#
_cell.length_a   1.000
_cell.length_b   1.000
_cell.length_c   1.000
_cell.angle_alpha   90.00
_cell.angle_beta   90.00
_cell.angle_gamma   90.00
#
_symmetry.space_group_name_H-M   'P 1'
#
loop_
_entity.id
_entity.type
_entity.pdbx_description
1 polymer ?
#
loop_
_entity_poly.entity_id
_entity_poly.type
_entity_poly.pdbx_seq_one_letter_code
_entity_poly.pdbx_strand_id
1 'polypeptide(L)'
;MTLSSQHVEQALHCGRTAQPAEILSQLTLWITGSQGYLASNGVALYSLQPPLPLLQGDGSAVADTALTTLADDRLLNYLGLAVAQVATSQPGTPQQSLLVAALRLGLAAKILDMSYTHLNQRQSFGQKTTRHQLIKASFSEIYADITQLKFQLILRLEEGDFTGLEQEHYAITQLTNKAEKLMGGHGFLLGNSHTLSHFSMLLYSASGKTGNDTWHQPAPVM
;
A
#
# COMPACT_ATOMS: atom_id res chain seq x y z
N MET A 1 -21.34 0.67 -2.01
CA MET A 1 -20.87 2.02 -1.64
C MET A 1 -20.39 2.74 -2.89
N THR A 2 -20.71 4.02 -3.06
CA THR A 2 -20.21 4.83 -4.19
C THR A 2 -18.95 5.55 -3.75
N LEU A 3 -17.79 5.18 -4.32
CA LEU A 3 -16.54 5.89 -4.08
C LEU A 3 -16.58 7.28 -4.72
N SER A 4 -15.85 8.23 -4.12
CA SER A 4 -15.69 9.60 -4.61
C SER A 4 -14.22 10.02 -4.56
N SER A 5 -13.86 11.09 -5.25
CA SER A 5 -12.50 11.66 -5.23
C SER A 5 -11.99 11.94 -3.80
N GLN A 6 -12.89 12.34 -2.90
CA GLN A 6 -12.59 12.52 -1.48
C GLN A 6 -12.03 11.24 -0.82
N HIS A 7 -12.53 10.06 -1.20
CA HIS A 7 -12.00 8.80 -0.68
C HIS A 7 -10.58 8.52 -1.16
N VAL A 8 -10.26 8.89 -2.41
CA VAL A 8 -8.90 8.78 -2.95
C VAL A 8 -7.93 9.70 -2.20
N GLU A 9 -8.35 10.93 -1.92
CA GLU A 9 -7.53 11.88 -1.15
C GLU A 9 -7.36 11.43 0.31
N GLN A 10 -8.43 10.92 0.94
CA GLN A 10 -8.37 10.35 2.27
C GLN A 10 -7.46 9.11 2.34
N ALA A 11 -7.52 8.24 1.33
CA ALA A 11 -6.63 7.09 1.19
C ALA A 11 -5.17 7.52 1.08
N LEU A 12 -4.85 8.48 0.21
CA LEU A 12 -3.50 9.01 0.11
C LEU A 12 -3.02 9.63 1.43
N HIS A 13 -3.86 10.46 2.06
CA HIS A 13 -3.54 11.08 3.34
C HIS A 13 -3.29 10.03 4.43
N CYS A 14 -4.18 9.03 4.56
CA CYS A 14 -4.06 7.92 5.50
C CYS A 14 -2.76 7.15 5.28
N GLY A 15 -2.44 6.78 4.03
CA GLY A 15 -1.19 6.11 3.71
C GLY A 15 0.05 6.92 4.12
N ARG A 16 -0.05 8.25 4.07
CA ARG A 16 1.06 9.15 4.44
C ARG A 16 1.24 9.31 5.95
N THR A 17 0.16 9.36 6.72
CA THR A 17 0.20 9.77 8.13
C THR A 17 -0.04 8.63 9.13
N ALA A 18 -0.86 7.65 8.77
CA ALA A 18 -1.30 6.59 9.68
C ALA A 18 -0.26 5.47 9.82
N GLN A 19 -0.46 4.62 10.84
CA GLN A 19 0.29 3.38 11.04
C GLN A 19 -0.28 2.24 10.20
N PRO A 20 0.49 1.17 9.90
CA PRO A 20 0.01 0.06 9.08
C PRO A 20 -1.29 -0.58 9.54
N ALA A 21 -1.48 -0.82 10.83
CA ALA A 21 -2.74 -1.38 11.36
C ALA A 21 -3.95 -0.46 11.12
N GLU A 22 -3.76 0.86 11.27
CA GLU A 22 -4.79 1.88 11.02
C GLU A 22 -5.14 1.94 9.54
N ILE A 23 -4.14 1.85 8.65
CA ILE A 23 -4.33 1.79 7.19
C ILE A 23 -5.22 0.60 6.81
N LEU A 24 -4.95 -0.59 7.37
CA LEU A 24 -5.73 -1.79 7.08
C LEU A 24 -7.17 -1.66 7.58
N SER A 25 -7.36 -1.17 8.81
CA SER A 25 -8.69 -0.95 9.39
C SER A 25 -9.51 0.07 8.60
N GLN A 26 -8.86 1.15 8.19
CA GLN A 26 -9.50 2.22 7.42
C GLN A 26 -9.85 1.78 6.00
N LEU A 27 -9.01 0.98 5.35
CA LEU A 27 -9.31 0.33 4.07
C LEU A 27 -10.58 -0.52 4.20
N THR A 28 -10.65 -1.38 5.23
CA THR A 28 -11.83 -2.22 5.46
C THR A 28 -13.10 -1.39 5.67
N LEU A 29 -13.01 -0.29 6.41
CA LEU A 29 -14.13 0.63 6.60
C LEU A 29 -14.61 1.22 5.28
N TRP A 30 -13.71 1.65 4.40
CA TRP A 30 -14.10 2.20 3.09
C TRP A 30 -14.70 1.17 2.13
N ILE A 31 -14.35 -0.11 2.28
CA ILE A 31 -14.89 -1.17 1.41
C ILE A 31 -16.22 -1.70 1.94
N THR A 32 -16.26 -2.00 3.24
CA THR A 32 -17.36 -2.76 3.86
C THR A 32 -18.34 -1.89 4.64
N GLY A 33 -17.97 -0.65 4.96
CA GLY A 33 -18.70 0.21 5.90
C GLY A 33 -18.52 -0.19 7.37
N SER A 34 -17.71 -1.20 7.68
CA SER A 34 -17.49 -1.73 9.03
C SER A 34 -16.01 -1.73 9.41
N GLN A 35 -15.71 -1.60 10.71
CA GLN A 35 -14.35 -1.76 11.23
C GLN A 35 -13.95 -3.24 11.24
N GLY A 36 -12.75 -3.54 10.77
CA GLY A 36 -12.28 -4.91 10.58
C GLY A 36 -10.97 -4.96 9.82
N TYR A 37 -10.55 -6.15 9.40
CA TYR A 37 -9.48 -6.33 8.42
C TYR A 37 -9.98 -7.10 7.21
N LEU A 38 -9.60 -6.65 6.01
CA LEU A 38 -10.14 -7.16 4.77
C LEU A 38 -9.48 -8.47 4.37
N ALA A 39 -10.28 -9.51 4.15
CA ALA A 39 -9.89 -10.73 3.47
C ALA A 39 -10.21 -10.61 1.98
N SER A 40 -9.19 -10.77 1.14
CA SER A 40 -9.29 -10.64 -0.31
C SER A 40 -8.25 -11.54 -0.98
N ASN A 41 -8.56 -12.08 -2.15
CA ASN A 41 -7.59 -12.82 -2.98
C ASN A 41 -6.89 -14.00 -2.25
N GLY A 42 -7.62 -14.70 -1.39
CA GLY A 42 -7.17 -15.87 -0.64
C GLY A 42 -6.39 -15.55 0.63
N VAL A 43 -6.24 -14.27 0.99
CA VAL A 43 -5.39 -13.84 2.11
C VAL A 43 -6.03 -12.70 2.91
N ALA A 44 -5.63 -12.59 4.17
CA ALA A 44 -5.93 -11.46 5.02
C ALA A 44 -4.63 -10.96 5.68
N LEU A 45 -4.39 -9.66 5.59
CA LEU A 45 -3.36 -8.96 6.34
C LEU A 45 -4.05 -8.16 7.46
N TYR A 46 -3.70 -8.44 8.71
CA TYR A 46 -4.42 -7.93 9.87
C TYR A 46 -3.47 -7.60 11.03
N SER A 47 -3.96 -6.83 12.00
CA SER A 47 -3.22 -6.63 13.25
C SER A 47 -3.73 -7.56 14.34
N LEU A 48 -2.82 -7.97 15.23
CA LEU A 48 -3.17 -8.73 16.44
C LEU A 48 -3.70 -7.83 17.56
N GLN A 49 -3.50 -6.50 17.49
CA GLN A 49 -3.89 -5.56 18.53
C GLN A 49 -4.34 -4.20 17.96
N PRO A 50 -5.60 -3.77 18.19
CA PRO A 50 -6.70 -4.53 18.78
C PRO A 50 -7.18 -5.65 17.83
N PRO A 51 -7.64 -6.80 18.35
CA PRO A 51 -8.25 -7.82 17.50
C PRO A 51 -9.58 -7.29 16.96
N LEU A 52 -9.64 -7.13 15.63
CA LEU A 52 -10.86 -6.76 14.90
C LEU A 52 -11.28 -7.93 14.01
N PRO A 53 -12.58 -8.05 13.66
CA PRO A 53 -13.06 -9.14 12.81
C PRO A 53 -12.42 -9.08 11.42
N LEU A 54 -12.16 -10.25 10.85
CA LEU A 54 -11.84 -10.38 9.43
C LEU A 54 -13.14 -10.33 8.63
N LEU A 55 -13.18 -9.46 7.62
CA LEU A 55 -14.37 -9.20 6.80
C LEU A 55 -14.07 -9.46 5.32
N GLN A 56 -15.05 -9.96 4.58
CA GLN A 56 -15.00 -10.02 3.12
C GLN A 56 -15.39 -8.66 2.50
N GLY A 57 -15.24 -8.52 1.18
CA GLY A 57 -15.57 -7.29 0.46
C GLY A 57 -17.04 -6.88 0.55
N ASP A 58 -17.95 -7.84 0.78
CA ASP A 58 -19.37 -7.60 1.03
C ASP A 58 -19.71 -7.26 2.50
N GLY A 59 -18.70 -7.24 3.39
CA GLY A 59 -18.85 -6.97 4.81
C GLY A 59 -19.24 -8.17 5.67
N SER A 60 -19.41 -9.37 5.08
CA SER A 60 -19.62 -10.59 5.85
C SER A 60 -18.37 -10.98 6.64
N ALA A 61 -18.55 -11.53 7.84
CA ALA A 61 -17.44 -12.01 8.66
C ALA A 61 -16.85 -13.31 8.08
N VAL A 62 -15.52 -13.41 8.12
CA VAL A 62 -14.81 -14.66 7.81
C VAL A 62 -14.83 -15.55 9.04
N ALA A 63 -15.27 -16.80 8.89
CA ALA A 63 -15.29 -17.76 9.98
C ALA A 63 -13.86 -18.22 10.35
N ASP A 64 -13.57 -18.38 11.64
CA ASP A 64 -12.26 -18.82 12.14
C ASP A 64 -11.82 -20.17 11.54
N THR A 65 -12.77 -21.07 11.24
CA THR A 65 -12.49 -22.36 10.61
C THR A 65 -11.98 -22.26 9.18
N ALA A 66 -12.13 -21.09 8.54
CA ALA A 66 -11.65 -20.82 7.19
C ALA A 66 -10.25 -20.17 7.18
N LEU A 67 -9.63 -19.97 8.34
CA LEU A 67 -8.35 -19.29 8.51
C LEU A 67 -7.23 -20.28 8.75
N THR A 68 -6.15 -20.13 7.97
CA THR A 68 -4.86 -20.78 8.24
C THR A 68 -3.83 -19.70 8.47
N THR A 69 -3.44 -19.48 9.73
CA THR A 69 -2.37 -18.54 10.09
C THR A 69 -1.07 -18.96 9.43
N LEU A 70 -0.40 -18.03 8.77
CA LEU A 70 0.90 -18.27 8.15
C LEU A 70 2.02 -18.09 9.18
N ALA A 71 3.20 -18.63 8.87
CA ALA A 71 4.37 -18.54 9.73
C ALA A 71 4.74 -17.09 10.05
N ASP A 72 5.22 -16.88 11.27
CA ASP A 72 5.67 -15.57 11.75
C ASP A 72 6.75 -14.98 10.85
N ASP A 73 6.54 -13.72 10.45
CA ASP A 73 7.53 -12.93 9.72
C ASP A 73 8.04 -11.81 10.62
N ARG A 74 9.36 -11.60 10.63
CA ARG A 74 10.00 -10.62 11.52
C ARG A 74 9.56 -9.19 11.23
N LEU A 75 9.32 -8.85 9.97
CA LEU A 75 8.90 -7.52 9.55
C LEU A 75 7.43 -7.30 9.90
N LEU A 76 6.57 -8.28 9.65
CA LEU A 76 5.17 -8.26 10.09
C LEU A 76 5.06 -8.10 11.61
N ASN A 77 5.83 -8.88 12.37
CA ASN A 77 5.86 -8.78 13.83
C ASN A 77 6.29 -7.39 14.31
N TYR A 78 7.30 -6.78 13.65
CA TYR A 78 7.71 -5.41 13.96
C TYR A 78 6.58 -4.40 13.69
N LEU A 79 5.77 -4.62 12.66
CA LEU A 79 4.61 -3.80 12.34
C LEU A 79 3.37 -4.12 13.19
N GLY A 80 3.43 -5.13 14.07
CA GLY A 80 2.27 -5.61 14.82
C GLY A 80 1.21 -6.27 13.94
N LEU A 81 1.63 -6.85 12.81
CA LEU A 81 0.77 -7.46 11.80
C LEU A 81 0.96 -8.97 11.74
N ALA A 82 -0.05 -9.65 11.21
CA ALA A 82 -0.04 -11.06 10.88
C ALA A 82 -0.73 -11.29 9.53
N VAL A 83 -0.46 -12.44 8.91
CA VAL A 83 -1.11 -12.87 7.68
C VAL A 83 -1.77 -14.23 7.88
N ALA A 84 -2.96 -14.39 7.33
CA ALA A 84 -3.67 -15.66 7.26
C ALA A 84 -4.08 -15.95 5.82
N GLN A 85 -4.05 -17.22 5.45
CA GLN A 85 -4.74 -17.71 4.25
C GLN A 85 -6.23 -17.86 4.58
N VAL A 86 -7.09 -17.48 3.63
CA VAL A 86 -8.54 -17.51 3.76
C VAL A 86 -9.12 -18.38 2.66
N ALA A 87 -9.69 -19.53 3.02
CA ALA A 87 -10.15 -20.53 2.05
C ALA A 87 -11.28 -20.04 1.14
N THR A 88 -12.13 -19.13 1.64
CA THR A 88 -13.37 -18.69 0.97
C THR A 88 -13.45 -17.17 0.85
N SER A 89 -12.36 -16.51 0.47
CA SER A 89 -12.38 -15.05 0.23
C SER A 89 -12.83 -14.71 -1.19
N GLN A 90 -13.54 -13.60 -1.33
CA GLN A 90 -13.86 -12.99 -2.62
C GLN A 90 -12.63 -12.37 -3.31
N PRO A 91 -12.62 -12.27 -4.65
CA PRO A 91 -11.61 -11.50 -5.37
C PRO A 91 -11.77 -10.00 -5.08
N GLY A 92 -10.65 -9.27 -5.15
CA GLY A 92 -10.67 -7.82 -5.02
C GLY A 92 -11.42 -7.13 -6.17
N THR A 93 -12.08 -6.02 -5.86
CA THR A 93 -12.78 -5.18 -6.85
C THR A 93 -11.85 -4.09 -7.43
N PRO A 94 -12.13 -3.53 -8.62
CA PRO A 94 -11.38 -2.40 -9.16
C PRO A 94 -11.36 -1.18 -8.21
N GLN A 95 -12.49 -0.92 -7.56
CA GLN A 95 -12.63 0.14 -6.55
C GLN A 95 -11.72 -0.08 -5.35
N GLN A 96 -11.63 -1.32 -4.86
CA GLN A 96 -10.69 -1.71 -3.81
C GLN A 96 -9.24 -1.52 -4.25
N SER A 97 -8.91 -1.97 -5.45
CA SER A 97 -7.58 -1.81 -6.03
C SER A 97 -7.18 -0.33 -6.15
N LEU A 98 -8.13 0.55 -6.49
CA LEU A 98 -7.91 1.99 -6.62
C LEU A 98 -7.60 2.64 -5.26
N LEU A 99 -8.34 2.27 -4.22
CA LEU A 99 -8.06 2.72 -2.84
C LEU A 99 -6.70 2.21 -2.35
N VAL A 100 -6.35 0.97 -2.67
CA VAL A 100 -5.02 0.41 -2.36
C VAL A 100 -3.93 1.18 -3.10
N ALA A 101 -4.12 1.53 -4.37
CA ALA A 101 -3.17 2.34 -5.12
C ALA A 101 -2.96 3.71 -4.45
N ALA A 102 -4.05 4.36 -4.01
CA ALA A 102 -3.99 5.64 -3.31
C ALA A 102 -3.27 5.53 -1.95
N LEU A 103 -3.55 4.50 -1.15
CA LEU A 103 -2.84 4.21 0.10
C LEU A 103 -1.33 4.00 -0.14
N ARG A 104 -0.97 3.19 -1.15
CA ARG A 104 0.43 2.93 -1.52
C ARG A 104 1.14 4.18 -1.98
N LEU A 105 0.46 5.06 -2.71
CA LEU A 105 0.97 6.36 -3.11
C LEU A 105 1.22 7.27 -1.89
N GLY A 106 0.33 7.22 -0.89
CA GLY A 106 0.52 7.86 0.40
C GLY A 106 1.76 7.35 1.15
N LEU A 107 1.97 6.03 1.16
CA LEU A 107 3.17 5.40 1.74
C LEU A 107 4.45 5.85 1.02
N ALA A 108 4.42 5.97 -0.31
CA ALA A 108 5.55 6.51 -1.08
C ALA A 108 5.86 7.97 -0.67
N ALA A 109 4.85 8.79 -0.45
CA ALA A 109 5.01 10.15 0.07
C ALA A 109 5.58 10.15 1.51
N LYS A 110 5.15 9.23 2.38
CA LYS A 110 5.70 9.06 3.73
C LYS A 110 7.18 8.71 3.69
N ILE A 111 7.58 7.80 2.80
CA ILE A 111 8.99 7.44 2.59
C ILE A 111 9.78 8.66 2.10
N LEU A 112 9.21 9.47 1.21
CA LEU A 112 9.86 10.71 0.76
C LEU A 112 10.07 11.71 1.93
N ASP A 113 9.09 11.85 2.82
CA ASP A 113 9.21 12.71 4.02
C ASP A 113 10.29 12.20 4.98
N MET A 114 10.38 10.87 5.16
CA MET A 114 11.45 10.23 5.94
C MET A 114 12.82 10.49 5.31
N SER A 115 12.94 10.33 3.99
CA SER A 115 14.14 10.64 3.22
C SER A 115 14.57 12.10 3.37
N TYR A 116 13.62 13.04 3.32
CA TYR A 116 13.92 14.45 3.54
C TYR A 116 14.46 14.71 4.94
N THR A 117 13.77 14.19 5.96
CA THR A 117 14.18 14.32 7.37
C THR A 117 15.58 13.75 7.59
N HIS A 118 15.84 12.56 7.06
CA HIS A 118 17.14 11.89 7.11
C HIS A 118 18.27 12.72 6.48
N LEU A 119 18.04 13.27 5.27
CA LEU A 119 19.07 14.00 4.54
C LEU A 119 19.27 15.43 5.05
N ASN A 120 18.25 16.07 5.60
CA ASN A 120 18.33 17.44 6.13
C ASN A 120 19.22 17.54 7.38
N GLN A 121 19.36 16.44 8.12
CA GLN A 121 20.24 16.33 9.28
C GLN A 121 21.69 15.97 8.92
N ARG A 122 21.96 15.69 7.63
CA ARG A 122 23.26 15.19 7.16
C ARG A 122 24.03 16.23 6.37
N GLN A 123 25.35 16.06 6.41
CA GLN A 123 26.29 16.80 5.60
C GLN A 123 27.13 15.84 4.76
N SER A 124 27.48 16.29 3.55
CA SER A 124 28.41 15.62 2.66
C SER A 124 29.16 16.69 1.87
N PHE A 125 30.47 16.53 1.72
CA PHE A 125 31.36 17.54 1.13
C PHE A 125 31.23 18.94 1.78
N GLY A 126 31.12 18.98 3.11
CA GLY A 126 31.06 20.25 3.86
C GLY A 126 29.75 21.03 3.75
N GLN A 127 28.72 20.49 3.08
CA GLN A 127 27.41 21.12 2.96
C GLN A 127 26.27 20.16 3.32
N LYS A 128 25.11 20.72 3.69
CA LYS A 128 23.90 19.91 3.90
C LYS A 128 23.59 19.08 2.66
N THR A 129 23.26 17.81 2.83
CA THR A 129 23.03 16.91 1.70
C THR A 129 21.87 17.38 0.81
N THR A 130 20.88 18.06 1.39
CA THR A 130 19.74 18.69 0.68
C THR A 130 20.14 19.87 -0.21
N ARG A 131 21.40 20.35 -0.17
CA ARG A 131 21.91 21.39 -1.08
C ARG A 131 22.43 20.84 -2.40
N HIS A 132 22.75 19.55 -2.48
CA HIS A 132 23.26 18.92 -3.69
C HIS A 132 22.17 18.87 -4.77
N GLN A 133 22.51 19.24 -6.02
CA GLN A 133 21.53 19.37 -7.11
C GLN A 133 20.86 18.04 -7.45
N LEU A 134 21.61 16.94 -7.43
CA LEU A 134 21.04 15.60 -7.67
C LEU A 134 19.97 15.24 -6.64
N ILE A 135 20.18 15.59 -5.36
CA ILE A 135 19.19 15.33 -4.30
C ILE A 135 17.94 16.17 -4.52
N LYS A 136 18.09 17.46 -4.86
CA LYS A 136 16.95 18.33 -5.17
C LYS A 136 16.16 17.85 -6.37
N ALA A 137 16.85 17.48 -7.45
CA ALA A 137 16.23 16.93 -8.65
C ALA A 137 15.40 15.69 -8.32
N SER A 138 15.97 14.74 -7.56
CA SER A 138 15.23 13.54 -7.13
C SER A 138 13.99 13.87 -6.30
N PHE A 139 14.06 14.79 -5.34
CA PHE A 139 12.86 15.20 -4.57
C PHE A 139 11.80 15.83 -5.47
N SER A 140 12.18 16.71 -6.38
CA SER A 140 11.25 17.36 -7.31
C SER A 140 10.59 16.37 -8.27
N GLU A 141 11.38 15.45 -8.85
CA GLU A 141 10.89 14.41 -9.74
C GLU A 141 9.91 13.47 -9.03
N ILE A 142 10.27 12.95 -7.86
CA ILE A 142 9.41 12.03 -7.11
C ILE A 142 8.12 12.74 -6.68
N TYR A 143 8.20 14.02 -6.27
CA TYR A 143 7.01 14.79 -5.90
C TYR A 143 6.08 15.05 -7.10
N ALA A 144 6.66 15.33 -8.28
CA ALA A 144 5.91 15.47 -9.52
C ALA A 144 5.21 14.16 -9.90
N ASP A 145 5.94 13.03 -9.86
CA ASP A 145 5.40 11.68 -10.11
C ASP A 145 4.25 11.35 -9.14
N ILE A 146 4.39 11.67 -7.84
CA ILE A 146 3.32 11.49 -6.84
C ILE A 146 2.07 12.28 -7.23
N THR A 147 2.26 13.54 -7.59
CA THR A 147 1.17 14.45 -7.94
C THR A 147 0.45 13.97 -9.20
N GLN A 148 1.20 13.54 -10.22
CA GLN A 148 0.65 13.00 -11.45
C GLN A 148 -0.16 11.72 -11.20
N LEU A 149 0.40 10.74 -10.47
CA LEU A 149 -0.30 9.49 -10.16
C LEU A 149 -1.58 9.74 -9.35
N LYS A 150 -1.56 10.71 -8.42
CA LYS A 150 -2.77 11.10 -7.68
C LYS A 150 -3.87 11.57 -8.64
N PHE A 151 -3.55 12.46 -9.58
CA PHE A 151 -4.53 12.95 -10.55
C PHE A 151 -5.04 11.84 -11.46
N GLN A 152 -4.17 10.91 -11.87
CA GLN A 152 -4.59 9.74 -12.66
C GLN A 152 -5.58 8.86 -11.90
N LEU A 153 -5.34 8.57 -10.61
CA LEU A 153 -6.27 7.79 -9.80
C LEU A 153 -7.63 8.48 -9.63
N ILE A 154 -7.65 9.80 -9.47
CA ILE A 154 -8.91 10.57 -9.39
C ILE A 154 -9.65 10.51 -10.73
N LEU A 155 -8.96 10.74 -11.85
CA LEU A 155 -9.56 10.72 -13.18
C LEU A 155 -10.20 9.37 -13.50
N ARG A 156 -9.52 8.27 -13.18
CA ARG A 156 -10.06 6.90 -13.34
C ARG A 156 -11.38 6.70 -12.61
N LEU A 157 -11.46 7.21 -11.38
CA LEU A 157 -12.68 7.12 -10.59
C LEU A 157 -13.81 7.95 -11.19
N GLU A 158 -13.51 9.16 -11.69
CA GLU A 158 -14.49 10.06 -12.30
C GLU A 158 -15.02 9.52 -13.64
N GLU A 159 -14.14 8.93 -14.46
CA GLU A 159 -14.50 8.32 -15.75
C GLU A 159 -15.10 6.92 -15.60
N GLY A 160 -14.93 6.28 -14.44
CA GLY A 160 -15.30 4.89 -14.21
C GLY A 160 -14.43 3.88 -14.99
N ASP A 161 -13.27 4.32 -15.51
CA ASP A 161 -12.33 3.48 -16.26
C ASP A 161 -11.16 3.01 -15.38
N PHE A 162 -11.24 1.75 -14.97
CA PHE A 162 -10.21 1.09 -14.17
C PHE A 162 -9.22 0.28 -15.02
N THR A 163 -9.26 0.42 -16.35
CA THR A 163 -8.39 -0.32 -17.27
C THR A 163 -6.93 0.09 -17.08
N GLY A 164 -6.09 -0.86 -16.70
CA GLY A 164 -4.67 -0.63 -16.53
C GLY A 164 -4.25 -0.18 -15.14
N LEU A 165 -5.13 -0.29 -14.14
CA LEU A 165 -4.83 0.00 -12.73
C LEU A 165 -3.58 -0.73 -12.19
N GLU A 166 -3.27 -1.89 -12.76
CA GLU A 166 -2.07 -2.66 -12.49
C GLU A 166 -0.79 -1.90 -12.88
N GLN A 167 -0.81 -1.15 -13.98
CA GLN A 167 0.30 -0.31 -14.39
C GLN A 167 0.54 0.83 -13.41
N GLU A 168 -0.50 1.42 -12.80
CA GLU A 168 -0.30 2.38 -11.70
C GLU A 168 0.29 1.71 -10.46
N HIS A 169 -0.16 0.51 -10.09
CA HIS A 169 0.46 -0.24 -8.99
C HIS A 169 1.95 -0.49 -9.22
N TYR A 170 2.32 -0.82 -10.46
CA TYR A 170 3.71 -0.97 -10.87
C TYR A 170 4.48 0.36 -10.82
N ALA A 171 3.89 1.45 -11.33
CA ALA A 171 4.48 2.79 -11.27
C ALA A 171 4.73 3.25 -9.83
N ILE A 172 3.79 2.97 -8.92
CA ILE A 172 3.93 3.24 -7.48
C ILE A 172 5.08 2.43 -6.88
N THR A 173 5.28 1.17 -7.28
CA THR A 173 6.44 0.37 -6.86
C THR A 173 7.74 1.03 -7.29
N GLN A 174 7.85 1.45 -8.56
CA GLN A 174 9.05 2.13 -9.06
C GLN A 174 9.30 3.45 -8.34
N LEU A 175 8.26 4.23 -8.10
CA LEU A 175 8.31 5.50 -7.37
C LEU A 175 8.76 5.30 -5.92
N THR A 176 8.23 4.28 -5.24
CA THR A 176 8.62 3.89 -3.88
C THR A 176 10.11 3.54 -3.82
N ASN A 177 10.59 2.76 -4.79
CA ASN A 177 12.02 2.41 -4.89
C ASN A 177 12.90 3.65 -5.10
N LYS A 178 12.46 4.64 -5.91
CA LYS A 178 13.19 5.90 -6.08
C LYS A 178 13.28 6.67 -4.76
N ALA A 179 12.18 6.78 -4.02
CA ALA A 179 12.13 7.47 -2.73
C ALA A 179 12.99 6.78 -1.66
N GLU A 180 12.98 5.46 -1.63
CA GLU A 180 13.76 4.64 -0.69
C GLU A 180 15.28 4.78 -0.93
N LYS A 181 15.73 4.89 -2.19
CA LYS A 181 17.15 5.09 -2.52
C LYS A 181 17.76 6.34 -1.85
N LEU A 182 16.95 7.37 -1.58
CA LEU A 182 17.41 8.58 -0.89
C LEU A 182 17.83 8.33 0.57
N MET A 183 17.39 7.23 1.19
CA MET A 183 17.82 6.81 2.53
C MET A 183 19.18 6.08 2.54
N GLY A 184 19.66 5.65 1.36
CA GLY A 184 20.85 4.80 1.24
C GLY A 184 20.74 3.54 2.11
N GLY A 185 21.87 3.08 2.66
CA GLY A 185 21.91 1.88 3.52
C GLY A 185 21.05 1.96 4.79
N HIS A 186 20.69 3.17 5.27
CA HIS A 186 19.86 3.32 6.47
C HIS A 186 18.40 2.93 6.21
N GLY A 187 17.97 2.97 4.94
CA GLY A 187 16.62 2.56 4.56
C GLY A 187 16.32 1.09 4.87
N PHE A 188 17.34 0.22 4.78
CA PHE A 188 17.24 -1.23 4.99
C PHE A 188 17.15 -1.66 6.46
N LEU A 189 17.34 -0.74 7.41
CA LEU A 189 17.20 -1.06 8.81
C LEU A 189 15.71 -1.22 9.17
N LEU A 190 15.41 -2.22 10.00
CA LEU A 190 14.05 -2.46 10.50
C LEU A 190 13.47 -1.18 11.13
N GLY A 191 12.25 -0.80 10.72
CA GLY A 191 11.60 0.44 11.16
C GLY A 191 11.88 1.68 10.29
N ASN A 192 12.69 1.56 9.24
CA ASN A 192 12.91 2.63 8.27
C ASN A 192 12.09 2.41 6.99
N SER A 193 12.44 3.14 5.93
CA SER A 193 11.71 3.17 4.66
C SER A 193 11.48 1.78 4.05
N HIS A 194 12.41 0.84 4.21
CA HIS A 194 12.26 -0.51 3.67
C HIS A 194 11.10 -1.27 4.29
N THR A 195 10.86 -1.09 5.59
CA THR A 195 9.71 -1.69 6.28
C THR A 195 8.39 -1.19 5.68
N LEU A 196 8.30 0.09 5.32
CA LEU A 196 7.12 0.66 4.66
C LEU A 196 6.99 0.25 3.19
N SER A 197 8.12 0.13 2.48
CA SER A 197 8.17 -0.37 1.09
C SER A 197 7.64 -1.80 1.01
N HIS A 198 8.07 -2.65 1.94
CA HIS A 198 7.56 -4.02 2.06
C HIS A 198 6.07 -4.06 2.41
N PHE A 199 5.62 -3.26 3.39
CA PHE A 199 4.19 -3.14 3.71
C PHE A 199 3.35 -2.69 2.51
N SER A 200 3.83 -1.74 1.70
CA SER A 200 3.17 -1.31 0.46
C SER A 200 2.97 -2.47 -0.52
N MET A 201 3.96 -3.35 -0.65
CA MET A 201 3.85 -4.53 -1.51
C MET A 201 2.90 -5.59 -0.95
N LEU A 202 2.86 -5.79 0.37
CA LEU A 202 1.89 -6.67 1.00
C LEU A 202 0.46 -6.16 0.82
N LEU A 203 0.24 -4.86 0.95
CA LEU A 203 -1.06 -4.23 0.73
C LEU A 203 -1.55 -4.47 -0.71
N TYR A 204 -0.67 -4.30 -1.69
CA TYR A 204 -0.97 -4.65 -3.09
C TYR A 204 -1.28 -6.14 -3.26
N SER A 205 -0.47 -7.01 -2.67
CA SER A 205 -0.58 -8.45 -2.88
C SER A 205 -1.84 -9.03 -2.24
N ALA A 206 -2.23 -8.54 -1.06
CA ALA A 206 -3.44 -8.98 -0.37
C ALA A 206 -4.70 -8.34 -0.96
N SER A 207 -4.69 -7.02 -1.13
CA SER A 207 -5.92 -6.25 -1.36
C SER A 207 -5.89 -5.40 -2.64
N GLY A 208 -4.75 -5.25 -3.32
CA GLY A 208 -4.62 -4.42 -4.52
C GLY A 208 -4.89 -5.16 -5.83
N LYS A 209 -4.77 -6.50 -5.85
CA LYS A 209 -5.08 -7.31 -7.03
C LYS A 209 -6.57 -7.39 -7.29
N THR A 210 -6.93 -7.42 -8.58
CA THR A 210 -8.31 -7.63 -9.01
C THR A 210 -8.49 -9.06 -9.52
N GLY A 211 -9.69 -9.63 -9.38
CA GLY A 211 -9.96 -11.01 -9.81
C GLY A 211 -9.79 -11.30 -11.31
N ASN A 212 -9.50 -10.28 -12.13
CA ASN A 212 -9.24 -10.40 -13.56
C ASN A 212 -7.75 -10.59 -13.92
N ASP A 213 -6.85 -10.69 -12.93
CA ASP A 213 -5.43 -10.97 -13.18
C ASP A 213 -5.24 -12.42 -13.68
N THR A 214 -5.31 -12.61 -14.99
CA THR A 214 -5.18 -13.91 -15.69
C THR A 214 -3.78 -14.53 -15.62
N TRP A 215 -2.86 -14.01 -14.80
CA TRP A 215 -1.47 -14.46 -14.73
C TRP A 215 -1.27 -15.84 -14.06
N HIS A 216 -2.34 -16.47 -13.57
CA HIS A 216 -2.30 -17.81 -12.98
C HIS A 216 -3.20 -18.85 -13.66
N GLN A 217 -3.62 -18.65 -14.90
CA GLN A 217 -4.12 -19.81 -15.65
C GLN A 217 -2.92 -20.74 -15.96
N PRO A 218 -2.90 -22.00 -15.48
CA PRO A 218 -1.92 -22.96 -15.96
C PRO A 218 -2.05 -23.03 -17.47
N ALA A 219 -0.92 -22.98 -18.17
CA ALA A 219 -0.90 -23.11 -19.62
C ALA A 219 -1.75 -24.32 -20.04
N PRO A 220 -2.62 -24.19 -21.06
CA PRO A 220 -3.37 -25.34 -21.56
C PRO A 220 -2.36 -26.41 -21.95
N VAL A 221 -2.49 -27.59 -21.34
CA VAL A 221 -1.74 -28.77 -21.75
C VAL A 221 -2.19 -29.07 -23.18
N MET A 222 -1.30 -28.79 -24.15
CA MET A 222 -1.41 -29.32 -25.51
C MET A 222 -0.97 -30.78 -25.54
#